data_AF-A0A1V6F9T8-F1
#
_entry.id   AF-A0A1V6F9T8-F1
#
_cell.length_a   1.000
_cell.length_b   1.000
_cell.length_c   1.000
_cell.angle_alpha   90.00
_cell.angle_beta   90.00
_cell.angle_gamma   90.00
#
_symmetry.space_group_name_H-M   'P 1'
#
loop_
_entity.id
_entity.type
_entity.pdbx_description
1 polymer ?
#
loop_
_entity_poly.entity_id
_entity_poly.type
_entity_poly.pdbx_seq_one_letter_code
_entity_poly.pdbx_strand_id
1 'polypeptide(L)'
;MICLDGDGWVTGANPTARQMVSQLGVSGRERVHASELFALPFEMLFDASDQANNAMELPLWSGLRLQARAQRPGHQIAGAPAQDRIPLKEVEIALIHKAVADAKGNVQQAARALGISRATVYRKLGTGRTAR
;
A
#
# COMPACT_ATOMS: atom_id res chain seq x y z
N MET A 1 -3.13 -10.15 -1.97
CA MET A 1 -3.32 -11.17 -3.02
C MET A 1 -4.79 -11.52 -3.09
N ILE A 2 -5.33 -11.54 -4.31
CA ILE A 2 -6.70 -11.98 -4.65
C ILE A 2 -6.52 -13.05 -5.73
N CYS A 3 -7.21 -14.17 -5.59
CA CYS A 3 -7.20 -15.27 -6.55
C CYS A 3 -8.53 -15.27 -7.30
N LEU A 4 -8.48 -15.42 -8.62
CA LEU A 4 -9.64 -15.50 -9.50
C LEU A 4 -9.67 -16.88 -10.18
N ASP A 5 -10.86 -17.41 -10.48
CA ASP A 5 -11.00 -18.48 -11.46
C ASP A 5 -11.01 -17.93 -12.90
N GLY A 6 -11.12 -18.82 -13.89
CA GLY A 6 -11.06 -18.45 -15.32
C GLY A 6 -12.20 -17.56 -15.77
N ASP A 7 -13.32 -17.55 -15.03
CA ASP A 7 -14.48 -16.73 -15.32
C ASP A 7 -14.48 -15.42 -14.51
N GLY A 8 -13.40 -15.12 -13.76
CA GLY A 8 -13.27 -13.87 -13.01
C GLY A 8 -13.88 -13.86 -11.61
N TRP A 9 -14.35 -15.00 -11.10
CA TRP A 9 -14.87 -15.09 -9.73
C TRP A 9 -13.76 -15.22 -8.71
N VAL A 10 -13.94 -14.55 -7.57
CA VAL A 10 -12.97 -14.61 -6.47
C VAL A 10 -13.03 -15.98 -5.80
N THR A 11 -11.90 -16.70 -5.84
CA THR A 11 -11.70 -18.00 -5.18
C THR A 11 -10.95 -17.88 -3.86
N GLY A 12 -10.22 -16.78 -3.64
CA GLY A 12 -9.47 -16.54 -2.42
C GLY A 12 -8.98 -15.10 -2.29
N ALA A 13 -8.78 -14.65 -1.06
CA ALA A 13 -8.21 -13.33 -0.78
C ALA A 13 -7.49 -13.33 0.57
N ASN A 14 -6.28 -12.78 0.61
CA ASN A 14 -5.54 -12.63 1.86
C ASN A 14 -6.13 -11.48 2.73
N PRO A 15 -5.86 -11.45 4.05
CA PRO A 15 -6.45 -10.45 4.95
C PRO A 15 -6.20 -9.00 4.53
N THR A 16 -5.00 -8.67 4.07
CA THR A 16 -4.66 -7.32 3.59
C THR A 16 -5.51 -6.92 2.38
N ALA A 17 -5.76 -7.83 1.43
CA ALA A 17 -6.64 -7.54 0.31
C ALA A 17 -8.09 -7.27 0.76
N ARG A 18 -8.58 -8.00 1.77
CA ARG A 18 -9.92 -7.78 2.35
C ARG A 18 -10.05 -6.43 3.07
N GLN A 19 -8.96 -5.91 3.61
CA GLN A 19 -8.92 -4.56 4.20
C GLN A 19 -8.92 -3.47 3.12
N MET A 20 -8.21 -3.68 2.01
CA MET A 20 -8.12 -2.71 0.91
C MET A 20 -9.37 -2.70 0.01
N VAL A 21 -10.00 -3.86 -0.17
CA VAL A 21 -11.19 -4.05 -1.04
C VAL A 21 -12.37 -4.42 -0.14
N SER A 22 -13.09 -3.40 0.35
CA SER A 22 -14.13 -3.55 1.37
C SER A 22 -15.25 -4.53 0.97
N GLN A 23 -15.57 -4.66 -0.32
CA GLN A 23 -16.58 -5.61 -0.80
C GLN A 23 -16.21 -7.08 -0.51
N LEU A 24 -14.91 -7.40 -0.37
CA LEU A 24 -14.42 -8.74 0.02
C LEU A 24 -14.53 -9.00 1.54
N GLY A 25 -14.75 -7.96 2.35
CA GLY A 25 -14.85 -8.04 3.80
C GLY A 25 -16.27 -8.28 4.32
N VAL A 26 -17.29 -8.23 3.45
CA VAL A 26 -18.68 -8.44 3.84
C VAL A 26 -18.94 -9.93 4.01
N SER A 27 -18.95 -10.39 5.27
CA SER A 27 -19.32 -11.75 5.64
C SER A 27 -20.74 -12.08 5.16
N GLY A 28 -20.92 -13.22 4.48
CA GLY A 28 -22.23 -13.71 4.03
C GLY A 28 -22.60 -13.43 2.57
N ARG A 29 -21.72 -12.79 1.79
CA ARG A 29 -21.90 -12.71 0.33
C ARG A 29 -21.55 -14.05 -0.33
N GLU A 30 -22.50 -14.60 -1.09
CA GLU A 30 -22.20 -15.58 -2.13
C GLU A 30 -21.19 -14.94 -3.11
N ARG A 31 -20.27 -15.76 -3.63
CA ARG A 31 -19.11 -15.39 -4.48
C ARG A 31 -19.18 -14.01 -5.14
N VAL A 32 -18.09 -13.23 -5.06
CA VAL A 32 -17.99 -11.90 -5.68
C VAL A 32 -17.21 -11.99 -6.98
N HIS A 33 -17.69 -11.33 -8.03
CA HIS A 33 -17.00 -11.25 -9.32
C HIS A 33 -16.01 -10.07 -9.37
N ALA A 34 -14.91 -10.21 -10.11
CA ALA A 34 -13.89 -9.15 -10.21
C ALA A 34 -14.45 -7.81 -10.72
N SER A 35 -15.41 -7.81 -11.65
CA SER A 35 -16.08 -6.59 -12.14
C SER A 35 -16.88 -5.84 -11.06
N GLU A 36 -17.29 -6.52 -9.99
CA GLU A 36 -17.94 -5.86 -8.84
C GLU A 36 -16.93 -5.20 -7.89
N LEU A 37 -15.66 -5.61 -7.97
CA LEU A 37 -14.58 -5.09 -7.14
C LEU A 37 -13.87 -3.92 -7.81
N PHE A 38 -13.50 -4.13 -9.07
CA PHE A 38 -12.68 -3.23 -9.85
C PHE A 38 -13.55 -2.49 -10.86
N ALA A 39 -13.31 -1.18 -11.00
CA ALA A 39 -13.97 -0.34 -11.97
C ALA A 39 -13.29 -0.43 -13.35
N LEU A 40 -13.10 -1.67 -13.82
CA LEU A 40 -12.53 -2.03 -15.13
C LEU A 40 -13.05 -3.39 -15.60
N PRO A 41 -12.99 -3.69 -16.92
CA PRO A 41 -13.28 -5.03 -17.44
C PRO A 41 -12.32 -6.06 -16.86
N PHE A 42 -12.85 -7.16 -16.32
CA PHE A 42 -12.05 -8.14 -15.60
C PHE A 42 -11.04 -8.88 -16.51
N GLU A 43 -11.31 -8.94 -17.81
CA GLU A 43 -10.44 -9.51 -18.84
C GLU A 43 -9.07 -8.81 -18.87
N MET A 44 -9.02 -7.50 -18.57
CA MET A 44 -7.76 -6.75 -18.49
C MET A 44 -6.82 -7.29 -17.41
N LEU A 45 -7.35 -7.95 -16.37
CA LEU A 45 -6.54 -8.62 -15.35
C LEU A 45 -5.80 -9.83 -15.95
N PHE A 46 -6.42 -10.54 -16.87
CA PHE A 46 -5.83 -11.70 -17.55
C PHE A 46 -4.84 -11.26 -18.61
N ASP A 47 -5.17 -10.25 -19.42
CA ASP A 47 -4.26 -9.70 -20.44
C ASP A 47 -2.94 -9.21 -19.83
N ALA A 48 -3.01 -8.59 -18.65
CA ALA A 48 -1.81 -8.14 -17.98
C ALA A 48 -1.02 -9.24 -17.27
N SER A 49 -1.63 -10.41 -17.04
CA SER A 49 -0.89 -11.57 -16.54
C SER A 49 0.11 -12.10 -17.58
N ASP A 50 -0.13 -11.80 -18.86
CA ASP A 50 0.77 -12.12 -19.97
C ASP A 50 1.95 -11.14 -20.08
N GLN A 51 1.77 -9.91 -19.59
CA GLN A 51 2.83 -8.91 -19.50
C GLN A 51 3.60 -9.09 -18.19
N ALA A 52 4.44 -10.13 -18.17
CA ALA A 52 5.14 -10.59 -16.98
C ALA A 52 5.74 -9.42 -16.16
N ASN A 53 5.28 -9.32 -14.91
CA ASN A 53 5.79 -8.43 -13.87
C ASN A 53 5.50 -6.92 -14.03
N ASN A 54 4.58 -6.52 -14.91
CA ASN A 54 4.15 -5.13 -14.95
C ASN A 54 3.14 -4.80 -13.84
N ALA A 55 3.36 -3.67 -13.15
CA ALA A 55 2.38 -3.16 -12.20
C ALA A 55 1.29 -2.40 -12.97
N MET A 56 0.05 -2.61 -12.58
CA MET A 56 -1.10 -1.92 -13.13
C MET A 56 -1.87 -1.18 -12.03
N GLU A 57 -2.53 -0.11 -12.44
CA GLU A 57 -3.49 0.58 -11.59
C GLU A 57 -4.86 -0.11 -11.67
N LEU A 58 -5.40 -0.48 -10.52
CA LEU A 58 -6.72 -1.05 -10.34
C LEU A 58 -7.64 -0.04 -9.64
N PRO A 59 -8.48 0.72 -10.36
CA PRO A 59 -9.50 1.53 -9.75
C PRO A 59 -10.55 0.65 -9.05
N LEU A 60 -10.99 1.06 -7.87
CA LEU A 60 -12.11 0.47 -7.14
C LEU A 60 -13.34 1.39 -7.20
N TRP A 61 -14.52 0.81 -7.05
CA TRP A 61 -15.79 1.56 -6.95
C TRP A 61 -15.87 2.49 -5.73
N SER A 62 -15.00 2.30 -4.73
CA SER A 62 -14.88 3.19 -3.56
C SER A 62 -14.17 4.52 -3.86
N GLY A 63 -13.58 4.67 -5.05
CA GLY A 63 -12.72 5.81 -5.41
C GLY A 63 -11.24 5.61 -5.05
N LEU A 64 -10.90 4.53 -4.33
CA LEU A 64 -9.51 4.13 -4.10
C LEU A 64 -8.90 3.54 -5.38
N ARG A 65 -7.61 3.80 -5.62
CA ARG A 65 -6.83 3.18 -6.69
C ARG A 65 -5.74 2.31 -6.09
N LEU A 66 -5.69 1.05 -6.48
CA LEU A 66 -4.68 0.10 -6.02
C LEU A 66 -3.60 -0.08 -7.08
N GLN A 67 -2.39 -0.41 -6.66
CA GLN A 67 -1.35 -0.92 -7.53
C GLN A 67 -1.28 -2.43 -7.37
N ALA A 68 -1.38 -3.17 -8.47
CA ALA A 68 -1.39 -4.63 -8.46
C ALA A 68 -0.53 -5.20 -9.58
N ARG A 69 -0.17 -6.48 -9.45
CA ARG A 69 0.46 -7.27 -10.50
C ARG A 69 -0.41 -8.48 -10.74
N ALA A 70 -0.78 -8.71 -12.00
CA ALA A 70 -1.48 -9.92 -12.41
C ALA A 70 -0.46 -11.04 -12.68
N GLN A 71 -0.82 -12.26 -12.31
CA GLN A 71 0.08 -13.41 -12.37
C GLN A 71 -0.70 -14.67 -12.74
N ARG A 72 -0.15 -15.46 -13.65
CA ARG A 72 -0.67 -16.80 -13.94
C ARG A 72 -0.25 -17.81 -12.87
N PRO A 73 -1.05 -18.85 -12.60
CA PRO A 73 -0.65 -19.95 -11.73
C PRO A 73 0.71 -20.53 -12.13
N GLY A 74 1.55 -20.86 -11.15
CA GLY A 74 2.87 -21.44 -11.39
C GLY A 74 3.98 -20.45 -11.77
N HIS A 75 3.66 -19.18 -12.06
CA HIS A 75 4.69 -18.14 -12.15
C HIS A 75 5.11 -17.71 -10.75
N GLN A 76 6.37 -17.96 -10.41
CA GLN A 76 6.94 -17.45 -9.17
C GLN A 76 7.11 -15.94 -9.24
N ILE A 77 6.72 -15.26 -8.17
CA ILE A 77 7.01 -13.84 -8.00
C ILE A 77 8.52 -13.74 -7.84
N ALA A 78 9.22 -13.29 -8.88
CA ALA A 78 10.47 -12.57 -8.64
C ALA A 78 10.05 -11.37 -7.79
N GLY A 79 10.39 -11.40 -6.49
CA GLY A 79 10.02 -10.35 -5.55
C GLY A 79 10.25 -9.00 -6.22
N ALA A 80 9.27 -8.10 -6.12
CA ALA A 80 9.39 -6.78 -6.72
C ALA A 80 10.80 -6.26 -6.42
N PRO A 81 11.57 -5.77 -7.42
CA PRO A 81 12.81 -5.10 -7.10
C PRO A 81 12.43 -4.08 -6.05
N ALA A 82 13.12 -4.13 -4.91
CA ALA A 82 12.89 -3.21 -3.82
C ALA A 82 13.25 -1.82 -4.37
N GLN A 83 12.32 -1.19 -5.09
CA GLN A 83 12.40 0.23 -5.44
C GLN A 83 12.59 0.92 -4.11
N ASP A 84 13.78 1.48 -3.88
CA ASP A 84 14.27 2.09 -2.64
C ASP A 84 13.18 2.28 -1.60
N ARG A 85 12.82 1.19 -0.91
CA ARG A 85 11.81 1.22 0.14
C ARG A 85 12.53 1.81 1.32
N ILE A 86 12.74 3.12 1.30
CA ILE A 86 13.14 3.86 2.49
C ILE A 86 12.05 3.54 3.52
N PRO A 87 12.38 2.86 4.62
CA PRO A 87 11.42 2.52 5.63
C PRO A 87 10.64 3.78 6.03
N LEU A 88 9.32 3.69 6.19
CA LEU A 88 8.51 4.84 6.59
C LEU A 88 9.05 5.53 7.84
N LYS A 89 9.68 4.76 8.73
CA LYS A 89 10.36 5.27 9.92
C LYS A 89 11.54 6.20 9.59
N GLU A 90 12.32 5.88 8.55
CA GLU A 90 13.43 6.72 8.11
C GLU A 90 12.94 8.00 7.44
N VAL A 91 11.89 7.90 6.61
CA VAL A 91 11.23 9.08 6.03
C VAL A 91 10.65 9.97 7.14
N GLU A 92 9.99 9.38 8.14
CA GLU A 92 9.43 10.10 9.29
C GLU A 92 10.53 10.83 10.08
N ILE A 93 11.64 10.15 10.39
CA ILE A 93 12.79 10.74 11.10
C ILE A 93 13.40 11.87 10.27
N ALA A 94 13.59 11.68 8.97
CA ALA A 94 14.13 12.70 8.07
C ALA A 94 13.25 13.96 8.01
N LEU A 95 11.92 13.79 7.94
CA LEU A 95 10.96 14.90 7.98
C LEU A 95 11.02 15.65 9.32
N ILE A 96 11.16 14.94 10.43
CA ILE A 96 11.32 15.55 11.75
C ILE A 96 12.63 16.35 11.85
N HIS A 97 13.74 15.81 11.36
CA HIS A 97 15.02 16.52 11.31
C HIS A 97 14.95 17.78 10.45
N LYS A 98 14.34 17.67 9.25
CA LYS A 98 14.13 18.80 8.35
C LYS A 98 13.30 19.90 9.02
N ALA A 99 12.16 19.55 9.62
CA ALA A 99 11.30 20.54 10.27
C ALA A 99 11.99 21.26 11.44
N VAL A 100 12.85 20.56 12.19
CA VAL A 100 13.65 21.18 13.27
C VAL A 100 14.73 22.10 12.70
N ALA A 101 15.40 21.71 11.61
CA ALA A 101 16.36 22.54 10.92
C ALA A 101 15.71 23.81 10.34
N ASP A 102 14.56 23.68 9.68
CA ASP A 102 13.78 24.79 9.13
C ASP A 102 13.31 25.75 10.24
N ALA A 103 12.97 25.21 11.41
CA ALA A 103 12.64 25.98 12.61
C ALA A 103 13.86 26.51 13.38
N LYS A 104 15.08 26.37 12.83
CA LYS A 104 16.35 26.80 13.45
C LYS A 104 16.54 26.26 14.88
N GLY A 105 16.14 25.02 15.11
CA GLY A 105 16.21 24.36 16.42
C GLY A 105 15.00 24.61 17.34
N ASN A 106 14.03 25.43 16.94
CA ASN A 106 12.79 25.63 17.70
C ASN A 106 11.85 24.42 17.54
N VAL A 107 11.99 23.46 18.46
CA VAL A 107 11.21 22.21 18.46
C VAL A 107 9.71 22.46 18.58
N GLN A 108 9.26 23.51 19.26
CA GLN A 108 7.84 23.82 19.39
C GLN A 108 7.26 24.29 18.05
N GLN A 109 8.00 25.10 17.31
CA GLN A 109 7.61 25.54 15.97
C GLN A 109 7.63 24.36 14.97
N ALA A 110 8.64 23.49 15.02
CA ALA A 110 8.69 22.29 14.18
C ALA A 110 7.51 21.33 14.45
N ALA A 111 7.19 21.09 15.73
CA ALA A 111 6.07 20.25 16.13
C ALA A 111 4.72 20.80 15.61
N ARG A 112 4.52 22.13 15.70
CA ARG A 112 3.36 22.81 15.14
C ARG A 112 3.26 22.65 13.62
N ALA A 113 4.37 22.81 12.90
CA ALA A 113 4.42 22.65 11.45
C ALA A 113 4.08 21.21 11.00
N LEU A 114 4.46 20.21 11.80
CA LEU A 114 4.20 18.80 11.54
C LEU A 114 2.84 18.30 12.07
N GLY A 115 2.11 19.10 12.84
CA GLY A 115 0.83 18.69 13.43
C GLY A 115 0.96 17.62 14.53
N ILE A 116 2.12 17.52 15.20
CA ILE A 116 2.38 16.52 16.26
C ILE A 116 2.79 17.19 17.58
N SER A 117 2.80 16.43 18.67
CA SER A 117 3.23 16.95 19.97
C SER A 117 4.76 17.09 20.08
N ARG A 118 5.23 18.06 20.89
CA ARG A 118 6.67 18.24 21.21
C ARG A 118 7.30 16.97 21.76
N ALA A 119 6.57 16.23 22.62
CA ALA A 119 7.03 14.96 23.17
C ALA A 119 7.28 13.90 22.09
N THR A 120 6.46 13.89 21.03
CA THR A 120 6.63 12.96 19.90
C THR A 120 7.89 13.28 19.10
N VAL A 121 8.17 14.57 18.86
CA VAL A 121 9.42 15.01 18.22
C VAL A 121 10.64 14.54 19.00
N TYR A 122 10.70 14.77 20.32
CA TYR A 122 11.83 14.33 21.14
C TYR A 122 12.03 12.82 21.14
N ARG A 123 10.94 12.06 21.27
CA ARG A 123 11.00 10.59 21.25
C ARG A 123 11.56 10.05 19.93
N LYS A 124 11.18 10.67 18.79
CA LYS A 124 11.63 10.28 17.46
C LYS A 124 13.08 10.71 17.17
N LEU A 125 13.50 11.89 17.65
CA LEU A 125 14.89 12.34 17.56
C LEU A 125 15.84 11.46 18.39
N GLY A 126 15.41 11.01 19.58
CA GLY A 126 16.22 10.14 20.44
C GLY A 126 16.33 8.69 19.95
N THR A 127 15.36 8.21 19.16
CA THR A 127 15.33 6.81 18.68
C THR A 127 16.12 6.58 17.39
N GLY A 128 16.53 7.63 16.66
CA GLY A 128 17.39 7.52 15.47
C GLY A 128 18.88 7.35 15.77
N ARG A 129 19.31 7.55 17.02
CA ARG A 129 20.73 7.51 17.43
C ARG A 129 21.19 6.13 17.92
N THR A 130 20.26 5.17 18.06
CA THR A 130 20.53 3.83 18.61
C THR A 130 20.69 2.74 17.54
N ALA A 131 20.70 3.11 16.26
CA ALA A 131 21.05 2.22 15.16
C ALA A 131 22.39 2.69 14.57
N ARG A 132 23.49 2.39 15.26
CA ARG A 132 24.85 2.47 14.75
C ARG A 132 25.61 1.23 15.21
#